data_AF-A0A846LZY6-F1
#
_entry.id   AF-A0A846LZY6-F1
#
_cell.length_a   1.000
_cell.length_b   1.000
_cell.length_c   1.000
_cell.angle_alpha   90.00
_cell.angle_beta   90.00
_cell.angle_gamma   90.00
#
_symmetry.space_group_name_H-M   'P 1'
#
loop_
_entity.id
_entity.type
_entity.pdbx_description
1 polymer ?
#
loop_
_entity_poly.entity_id
_entity_poly.type
_entity_poly.pdbx_seq_one_letter_code
_entity_poly.pdbx_strand_id
1 'polypeptide(L)'
;MGDYARGRLDLDDDERLPWLEPAMEDEDEDGLSPLQLLGFILCGLLLIGVVVAGVWLMQNRGDAGGEGKRIAAPAGDYKVPAQEADAKKFEGEGDASFAASQGVARDGRIDPSRVPEAPIRATAPAGDARSAVPGKPSQSVTARVADETNARPAATQPTRGAGGAVIQLGAYGSQSGARDAWARLSKRFAYLAPLTMSVEPTQVGGSTLYRLRASAGAQANTLCGKLKVAGESCIVVN
;
A
#
# COMPACT_ATOMS: atom_id res chain seq x y z
N MET A 1 -6.31 94.50 -20.53
CA MET A 1 -6.58 93.63 -19.37
C MET A 1 -7.81 92.81 -19.70
N GLY A 2 -7.67 91.48 -19.66
CA GLY A 2 -8.74 90.49 -19.80
C GLY A 2 -9.28 90.28 -21.23
N ASP A 3 -9.50 89.08 -21.76
CA ASP A 3 -9.35 87.72 -21.22
C ASP A 3 -9.15 86.78 -22.41
N TYR A 4 -8.07 85.99 -22.37
CA TYR A 4 -7.91 84.85 -23.25
C TYR A 4 -8.77 83.71 -22.70
N ALA A 5 -10.03 83.66 -23.12
CA ALA A 5 -10.88 82.49 -22.96
C ALA A 5 -10.31 81.35 -23.81
N ARG A 6 -9.36 80.61 -23.21
CA ARG A 6 -8.95 79.29 -23.68
C ARG A 6 -10.16 78.36 -23.66
N GLY A 7 -10.39 77.67 -24.78
CA GLY A 7 -10.94 76.33 -24.75
C GLY A 7 -12.46 76.22 -24.88
N ARG A 8 -13.02 76.72 -25.99
CA ARG A 8 -14.10 76.02 -26.71
C ARG A 8 -14.19 76.63 -28.10
N LEU A 9 -13.61 75.95 -29.09
CA LEU A 9 -14.03 76.18 -30.46
C LEU A 9 -15.42 75.58 -30.53
N ASP A 10 -16.42 76.45 -30.52
CA ASP A 10 -17.81 76.15 -30.85
C ASP A 10 -17.82 75.82 -32.34
N LEU A 11 -17.54 74.56 -32.66
CA LEU A 11 -17.72 74.01 -33.98
C LEU A 11 -19.20 73.62 -34.02
N ASP A 12 -20.03 74.49 -34.60
CA ASP A 12 -21.44 74.23 -34.87
C ASP A 12 -21.62 72.84 -35.52
N ASP A 13 -22.71 72.15 -35.17
CA ASP A 13 -23.06 70.79 -35.61
C ASP A 13 -22.98 70.56 -37.13
N ASP A 14 -22.99 71.63 -37.93
CA ASP A 14 -22.92 71.60 -39.40
C ASP A 14 -21.49 71.39 -39.96
N GLU A 15 -20.43 71.69 -39.19
CA GLU A 15 -19.04 71.50 -39.62
C GLU A 15 -18.46 70.13 -39.16
N ARG A 16 -19.29 69.31 -38.51
CA ARG A 16 -18.98 67.94 -38.06
C ARG A 16 -18.97 67.00 -39.26
N LEU A 17 -17.83 66.96 -39.95
CA LEU A 17 -17.58 66.11 -41.11
C LEU A 17 -17.71 64.62 -40.72
N PRO A 18 -18.75 63.88 -41.17
CA PRO A 18 -19.05 62.52 -40.71
C PRO A 18 -17.96 61.47 -41.02
N TRP A 19 -17.02 61.84 -41.89
CA TRP A 19 -15.89 61.01 -42.30
C TRP A 19 -14.61 61.28 -41.49
N LEU A 20 -14.66 62.27 -40.59
CA LEU A 20 -13.60 62.70 -39.68
C LEU A 20 -13.98 62.47 -38.21
N GLU A 21 -15.21 62.05 -37.95
CA GLU A 21 -15.55 61.35 -36.72
C GLU A 21 -14.71 60.06 -36.71
N PRO A 22 -13.91 59.79 -35.66
CA PRO A 22 -13.32 58.47 -35.55
C PRO A 22 -14.49 57.49 -35.63
N ALA A 23 -14.37 56.46 -36.47
CA ALA A 23 -15.22 55.28 -36.36
C ALA A 23 -14.87 54.58 -35.03
N MET A 24 -15.17 55.26 -33.93
CA MET A 24 -15.67 54.63 -32.75
C MET A 24 -17.00 54.09 -33.25
N GLU A 25 -16.94 52.97 -33.98
CA GLU A 25 -17.95 51.95 -33.77
C GLU A 25 -17.97 51.89 -32.25
N ASP A 26 -19.08 52.34 -31.66
CA ASP A 26 -19.37 51.96 -30.32
C ASP A 26 -19.36 50.43 -30.41
N GLU A 27 -18.19 49.83 -30.19
CA GLU A 27 -18.06 48.50 -29.68
C GLU A 27 -18.73 48.64 -28.32
N ASP A 28 -20.07 48.66 -28.35
CA ASP A 28 -20.89 48.12 -27.31
C ASP A 28 -20.36 46.70 -27.20
N GLU A 29 -19.27 46.55 -26.44
CA GLU A 29 -18.68 45.29 -26.11
C GLU A 29 -19.85 44.52 -25.51
N ASP A 30 -20.43 43.59 -26.28
CA ASP A 30 -21.41 42.61 -25.85
C ASP A 30 -20.71 41.66 -24.85
N GLY A 31 -20.16 42.24 -23.79
CA GLY A 31 -19.56 41.57 -22.68
C GLY A 31 -20.65 40.80 -21.97
N LEU A 32 -20.32 39.57 -21.58
CA LEU A 32 -21.19 38.75 -20.75
C LEU A 32 -21.72 39.61 -19.60
N SER A 33 -23.04 39.77 -19.52
CA SER A 33 -23.65 40.56 -18.46
C SER A 33 -23.09 40.13 -17.10
N PRO A 34 -22.79 41.06 -16.17
CA PRO A 34 -22.16 40.70 -14.89
C PRO A 34 -22.99 39.68 -14.09
N LEU A 35 -24.30 39.66 -14.31
CA LEU A 35 -25.21 38.65 -13.75
C LEU A 35 -25.00 37.26 -14.35
N GLN A 36 -24.79 37.17 -15.66
CA GLN A 36 -24.50 35.93 -16.36
C GLN A 36 -23.09 35.40 -16.01
N LEU A 37 -22.11 36.30 -15.86
CA LEU A 37 -20.77 35.95 -15.36
C LEU A 37 -20.85 35.38 -13.93
N LEU A 38 -21.60 36.03 -13.03
CA LEU A 38 -21.84 35.52 -11.67
C LEU A 38 -22.50 34.13 -11.71
N GLY A 39 -23.47 33.92 -12.60
CA GLY A 39 -24.14 32.63 -12.81
C GLY A 39 -23.15 31.53 -13.20
N PHE A 40 -22.25 31.79 -14.14
CA PHE A 40 -21.22 30.84 -14.55
C PHE A 40 -20.23 30.54 -13.41
N ILE A 41 -19.83 31.56 -12.64
CA ILE A 41 -18.94 31.39 -11.48
C ILE A 41 -19.59 30.50 -10.42
N LEU A 42 -20.85 30.75 -10.06
CA LEU A 42 -21.58 29.94 -9.08
C LEU A 42 -21.78 28.50 -9.56
N CYS A 43 -22.11 28.31 -10.84
CA CYS A 43 -22.24 26.99 -11.44
C CYS A 43 -20.91 26.22 -11.40
N GLY A 44 -19.80 26.89 -11.72
CA GLY A 44 -18.45 26.32 -11.64
C GLY A 44 -18.07 25.92 -10.21
N LEU A 45 -18.34 26.77 -9.22
CA LEU A 45 -18.09 26.46 -7.81
C LEU A 45 -18.94 25.29 -7.32
N LEU A 46 -20.21 25.21 -7.73
CA LEU A 46 -21.08 24.09 -7.41
C LEU A 46 -20.53 22.77 -7.98
N LEU A 47 -20.13 22.77 -9.26
CA LEU A 47 -19.51 21.59 -9.89
C LEU A 47 -18.24 21.14 -9.14
N ILE A 48 -17.36 22.07 -8.80
CA ILE A 48 -16.15 21.76 -8.02
C ILE A 48 -16.53 21.17 -6.65
N GLY A 49 -17.50 21.78 -5.96
CA GLY A 49 -18.02 21.30 -4.68
C GLY A 49 -18.55 19.87 -4.75
N VAL A 50 -19.29 19.52 -5.81
CA VAL A 50 -19.80 18.17 -6.05
C VAL A 50 -18.68 17.17 -6.28
N VAL A 51 -17.66 17.54 -7.07
CA VAL A 51 -16.50 16.67 -7.32
C VAL A 51 -15.71 16.44 -6.03
N VAL A 52 -15.42 17.48 -5.27
CA VAL A 52 -14.70 17.38 -3.99
C VAL A 52 -15.49 16.55 -2.98
N ALA A 53 -16.79 16.80 -2.85
CA ALA A 53 -17.66 16.03 -1.96
C ALA A 53 -17.75 14.56 -2.40
N GLY A 54 -17.87 14.28 -3.70
CA GLY A 54 -17.89 12.93 -4.23
C GLY A 54 -16.59 12.16 -3.96
N VAL A 55 -15.45 12.82 -4.17
CA VAL A 55 -14.12 12.26 -3.88
C VAL A 55 -13.93 12.04 -2.37
N TRP A 56 -14.28 13.02 -1.54
CA TRP A 56 -14.20 12.90 -0.08
C TRP A 56 -15.07 11.75 0.43
N LEU A 57 -16.28 11.61 -0.10
CA LEU A 57 -17.22 10.57 0.31
C LEU A 57 -16.75 9.17 -0.15
N MET A 58 -16.10 9.07 -1.31
CA MET A 58 -15.49 7.82 -1.78
C MET A 58 -14.25 7.43 -0.96
N GLN A 59 -13.43 8.40 -0.55
CA GLN A 59 -12.29 8.18 0.35
C GLN A 59 -12.75 7.79 1.76
N ASN A 60 -13.75 8.48 2.30
CA ASN A 60 -14.29 8.22 3.64
C ASN A 60 -15.10 6.90 3.72
N ARG A 61 -15.59 6.39 2.59
CA ARG A 61 -16.16 5.03 2.49
C ARG A 61 -15.11 3.92 2.52
N GLY A 62 -13.82 4.25 2.39
CA GLY A 62 -12.71 3.30 2.36
C GLY A 62 -12.35 2.66 3.70
N ASP A 63 -12.96 3.08 4.82
CA ASP A 63 -12.63 2.59 6.15
C ASP A 63 -13.90 2.29 6.97
N ALA A 64 -14.62 1.23 6.55
CA ALA A 64 -15.68 0.61 7.36
C ALA A 64 -15.52 -0.92 7.41
N GLY A 65 -14.31 -1.42 7.14
CA GLY A 65 -14.02 -2.85 7.03
C GLY A 65 -12.82 -3.34 7.83
N GLY A 66 -12.19 -2.46 8.62
CA GLY A 66 -11.28 -2.88 9.67
C GLY A 66 -12.07 -3.00 10.96
N GLU A 67 -12.50 -4.21 11.32
CA GLU A 67 -12.82 -4.52 12.71
C GLU A 67 -11.51 -4.40 13.52
N GLY A 68 -11.08 -3.16 13.78
CA GLY A 68 -10.15 -2.85 14.85
C GLY A 68 -10.89 -3.11 16.16
N LYS A 69 -11.17 -4.39 16.43
CA LYS A 69 -11.79 -4.86 17.66
C LYS A 69 -10.90 -4.36 18.77
N ARG A 70 -11.32 -3.27 19.40
CA ARG A 70 -10.62 -2.72 20.56
C ARG A 70 -10.54 -3.87 21.55
N ILE A 71 -9.32 -4.33 21.83
CA ILE A 71 -9.09 -5.23 22.95
C ILE A 71 -9.38 -4.36 24.17
N ALA A 72 -10.62 -4.46 24.67
CA ALA A 72 -10.99 -3.79 25.90
C ALA A 72 -10.04 -4.31 26.99
N ALA A 73 -9.32 -3.39 27.62
CA ALA A 73 -8.53 -3.74 28.79
C ALA A 73 -9.49 -4.42 29.79
N PRO A 74 -9.10 -5.56 30.38
CA PRO A 74 -9.87 -6.16 31.47
C PRO A 74 -10.19 -5.08 32.51
N ALA A 75 -11.44 -4.97 32.95
CA ALA A 75 -11.90 -3.90 33.85
C ALA A 75 -11.36 -4.02 35.30
N GLY A 76 -10.29 -4.79 35.50
CA GLY A 76 -9.64 -5.01 36.79
C GLY A 76 -8.35 -4.20 36.92
N ASP A 77 -7.88 -4.07 38.15
CA ASP A 77 -6.59 -3.42 38.44
C ASP A 77 -5.45 -4.16 37.75
N TYR A 78 -4.85 -3.53 36.75
CA TYR A 78 -3.72 -4.08 35.99
C TYR A 78 -2.41 -4.08 36.79
N LYS A 79 -2.42 -3.51 38.00
CA LYS A 79 -1.32 -3.50 38.95
C LYS A 79 -1.85 -3.92 40.32
N VAL A 80 -1.93 -5.22 40.53
CA VAL A 80 -2.17 -5.78 41.85
C VAL A 80 -0.83 -5.78 42.61
N PRO A 81 -0.73 -5.14 43.79
CA PRO A 81 0.47 -5.28 44.62
C PRO A 81 0.67 -6.75 44.96
N ALA A 82 1.91 -7.23 44.89
CA ALA A 82 2.23 -8.60 45.29
C ALA A 82 1.78 -8.82 46.74
N GLN A 83 0.99 -9.86 47.00
CA GLN A 83 0.69 -10.25 48.38
C GLN A 83 1.97 -10.73 49.05
N GLU A 84 2.12 -10.43 50.34
CA GLU A 84 3.37 -10.59 51.12
C GLU A 84 3.98 -12.00 51.04
N ALA A 85 3.19 -13.03 50.72
CA ALA A 85 3.66 -14.41 50.53
C ALA A 85 4.39 -14.68 49.20
N ASP A 86 4.10 -13.91 48.14
CA ASP A 86 4.78 -14.00 46.83
C ASP A 86 5.94 -12.99 46.73
N ALA A 87 6.03 -12.04 47.65
CA ALA A 87 7.16 -11.12 47.80
C ALA A 87 8.35 -11.81 48.47
N LYS A 88 8.87 -12.88 47.86
CA LYS A 88 10.15 -13.46 48.28
C LYS A 88 11.27 -12.49 47.93
N LYS A 89 11.77 -11.78 48.94
CA LYS A 89 12.99 -11.00 48.84
C LYS A 89 14.14 -11.99 48.66
N PHE A 90 14.67 -12.11 47.44
CA PHE A 90 15.83 -12.94 47.18
C PHE A 90 17.10 -12.23 47.68
N GLU A 91 17.96 -12.94 48.41
CA GLU A 91 19.28 -12.41 48.76
C GLU A 91 20.06 -12.12 47.46
N GLY A 92 20.45 -10.85 47.26
CA GLY A 92 21.11 -10.37 46.04
C GLY A 92 20.22 -9.55 45.09
N GLU A 93 18.93 -9.39 45.37
CA GLU A 93 18.06 -8.54 44.53
C GLU A 93 18.43 -7.06 44.71
N GLY A 94 19.12 -6.49 43.71
CA GLY A 94 19.59 -5.11 43.70
C GLY A 94 21.08 -4.92 44.00
N ASP A 95 21.77 -5.91 44.59
CA ASP A 95 23.21 -5.82 44.87
C ASP A 95 24.05 -5.66 43.60
N ALA A 96 23.62 -6.29 42.51
CA ALA A 96 24.23 -6.10 41.19
C ALA A 96 24.08 -4.66 40.69
N SER A 97 22.94 -4.00 40.97
CA SER A 97 22.71 -2.61 40.59
C SER A 97 23.54 -1.64 41.44
N PHE A 98 23.66 -1.90 42.75
CA PHE A 98 24.51 -1.08 43.63
C PHE A 98 25.99 -1.21 43.29
N ALA A 99 26.49 -2.42 43.02
CA ALA A 99 27.88 -2.63 42.60
C ALA A 99 28.18 -1.97 41.25
N ALA A 100 27.24 -2.02 40.30
CA ALA A 100 27.38 -1.36 39.00
C ALA A 100 27.44 0.17 39.13
N SER A 101 26.61 0.78 40.00
CA SER A 101 26.62 2.23 40.23
C SER A 101 27.85 2.72 40.99
N GLN A 102 28.44 1.90 41.86
CA GLN A 102 29.67 2.23 42.59
C GLN A 102 30.94 2.07 41.71
N GLY A 103 30.79 1.77 40.41
CA GLY A 103 31.92 1.58 39.50
C GLY A 103 32.74 0.33 39.81
N VAL A 104 32.16 -0.60 40.56
CA VAL A 104 32.84 -1.84 40.93
C VAL A 104 32.91 -2.73 39.70
N ALA A 105 34.07 -2.79 39.06
CA ALA A 105 34.32 -3.73 37.98
C ALA A 105 34.10 -5.16 38.51
N ARG A 106 33.13 -5.85 37.92
CA ARG A 106 33.00 -7.29 38.03
C ARG A 106 33.51 -7.85 36.72
N ASP A 107 34.68 -8.46 36.76
CA ASP A 107 35.20 -9.21 35.62
C ASP A 107 34.28 -10.42 35.41
N GLY A 108 33.31 -10.27 34.50
CA GLY A 108 32.53 -11.37 33.99
C GLY A 108 33.47 -12.33 33.27
N ARG A 109 34.01 -13.31 33.98
CA ARG A 109 34.70 -14.46 33.39
C ARG A 109 33.64 -15.30 32.68
N ILE A 110 33.38 -14.99 31.42
CA ILE A 110 32.66 -15.90 30.53
C ILE A 110 33.61 -17.06 30.29
N ASP A 111 33.23 -18.25 30.73
CA ASP A 111 33.93 -19.48 30.41
C ASP A 111 33.57 -19.90 28.98
N PRO A 112 34.47 -19.72 27.99
CA PRO A 112 34.19 -20.05 26.60
C PRO A 112 34.17 -21.56 26.36
N SER A 113 34.54 -22.38 27.36
CA SER A 113 34.48 -23.85 27.28
C SER A 113 33.07 -24.40 27.57
N ARG A 114 32.17 -23.58 28.15
CA ARG A 114 30.73 -23.85 28.12
C ARG A 114 30.19 -23.49 26.73
N VAL A 115 30.25 -24.48 25.84
CA VAL A 115 29.62 -24.42 24.51
C VAL A 115 28.13 -24.06 24.68
N PRO A 116 27.57 -23.15 23.87
CA PRO A 116 26.14 -22.92 23.82
C PRO A 116 25.41 -24.24 23.63
N GLU A 117 24.43 -24.52 24.49
CA GLU A 117 23.62 -25.73 24.43
C GLU A 117 23.11 -25.94 23.00
N ALA A 118 23.37 -27.12 22.44
CA ALA A 118 23.00 -27.42 21.06
C ALA A 118 21.49 -27.20 20.89
N PRO A 119 21.04 -26.57 19.79
CA PRO A 119 19.61 -26.34 19.57
C PRO A 119 18.88 -27.68 19.63
N ILE A 120 17.91 -27.77 20.54
CA ILE A 120 16.96 -28.88 20.65
C ILE A 120 16.35 -29.13 19.28
N ARG A 121 16.86 -30.15 18.58
CA ARG A 121 16.19 -30.73 17.41
C ARG A 121 14.95 -31.41 17.95
N ALA A 122 13.78 -31.03 17.45
CA ALA A 122 12.54 -31.71 17.76
C ALA A 122 12.71 -33.22 17.51
N THR A 123 12.69 -33.99 18.61
CA THR A 123 12.54 -35.44 18.54
C THR A 123 11.15 -35.70 17.97
N ALA A 124 11.08 -36.27 16.78
CA ALA A 124 9.84 -36.86 16.30
C ALA A 124 9.43 -37.95 17.32
N PRO A 125 8.18 -37.96 17.82
CA PRO A 125 7.76 -39.00 18.74
C PRO A 125 7.86 -40.37 18.06
N ALA A 126 8.52 -41.28 18.76
CA ALA A 126 8.63 -42.68 18.39
C ALA A 126 7.25 -43.34 18.41
N GLY A 127 6.95 -44.01 17.30
CA GLY A 127 6.14 -45.22 17.14
C GLY A 127 5.00 -45.51 18.13
N ASP A 128 3.79 -45.52 17.59
CA ASP A 128 2.88 -46.64 17.82
C ASP A 128 2.78 -47.48 16.55
N ALA A 129 3.36 -48.66 16.64
CA ALA A 129 3.17 -49.73 15.68
C ALA A 129 1.79 -50.36 15.91
N ARG A 130 0.94 -50.34 14.87
CA ARG A 130 -0.02 -51.42 14.66
C ARG A 130 -0.02 -51.84 13.19
N SER A 131 0.62 -52.98 12.95
CA SER A 131 0.49 -53.74 11.70
C SER A 131 -0.95 -54.19 11.49
N ALA A 132 -1.45 -54.02 10.26
CA ALA A 132 -2.41 -54.92 9.64
C ALA A 132 -2.03 -55.05 8.15
N VAL A 133 -1.89 -56.31 7.72
CA VAL A 133 -1.33 -56.75 6.42
C VAL A 133 -2.46 -56.82 5.35
N PRO A 134 -2.23 -57.30 4.11
CA PRO A 134 -2.54 -56.59 2.87
C PRO A 134 -3.81 -57.08 2.17
N GLY A 135 -4.51 -56.19 1.46
CA GLY A 135 -5.63 -56.56 0.60
C GLY A 135 -5.65 -55.76 -0.69
N LYS A 136 -5.20 -56.40 -1.79
CA LYS A 136 -5.73 -56.15 -3.15
C LYS A 136 -6.96 -57.05 -3.30
N PRO A 137 -8.04 -56.64 -4.00
CA PRO A 137 -7.95 -56.45 -5.43
C PRO A 137 -8.81 -55.31 -6.02
N SER A 138 -8.49 -55.04 -7.29
CA SER A 138 -9.19 -54.28 -8.31
C SER A 138 -10.71 -54.38 -8.27
N GLN A 139 -11.40 -53.26 -8.50
CA GLN A 139 -12.51 -53.18 -9.44
C GLN A 139 -12.80 -51.73 -9.82
N SER A 140 -12.58 -51.47 -11.10
CA SER A 140 -13.07 -50.32 -11.86
C SER A 140 -14.59 -50.37 -11.96
N VAL A 141 -15.26 -49.27 -11.59
CA VAL A 141 -16.58 -48.95 -12.13
C VAL A 141 -16.55 -47.52 -12.64
N THR A 142 -16.54 -47.43 -13.96
CA THR A 142 -16.85 -46.25 -14.76
C THR A 142 -18.30 -45.83 -14.51
N ALA A 143 -18.50 -44.57 -14.11
CA ALA A 143 -19.73 -43.85 -14.38
C ALA A 143 -19.36 -42.42 -14.78
N ARG A 144 -19.36 -42.17 -16.09
CA ARG A 144 -19.47 -40.82 -16.65
C ARG A 144 -20.85 -40.29 -16.29
N VAL A 145 -20.89 -39.12 -15.69
CA VAL A 145 -21.99 -38.18 -15.90
C VAL A 145 -21.33 -36.90 -16.41
N ALA A 146 -21.54 -36.65 -17.70
CA ALA A 146 -21.29 -35.37 -18.32
C ALA A 146 -22.48 -34.48 -17.95
N ASP A 147 -22.18 -33.33 -17.34
CA ASP A 147 -23.09 -32.19 -17.32
C ASP A 147 -22.36 -31.06 -18.05
N GLU A 148 -22.64 -30.96 -19.35
CA GLU A 148 -22.26 -29.82 -20.17
C GLU A 148 -23.16 -28.65 -19.77
N THR A 149 -22.61 -27.68 -19.01
CA THR A 149 -22.83 -26.22 -19.17
C THR A 149 -22.22 -25.47 -17.97
N ASN A 150 -20.88 -25.33 -17.95
CA ASN A 150 -20.18 -24.13 -17.45
C ASN A 150 -18.68 -24.22 -17.75
N ALA A 151 -18.25 -23.71 -18.90
CA ALA A 151 -16.84 -23.48 -19.18
C ALA A 151 -16.36 -22.23 -18.42
N ARG A 152 -16.06 -22.40 -17.12
CA ARG A 152 -15.13 -21.52 -16.41
C ARG A 152 -13.78 -22.24 -16.39
N PRO A 153 -12.69 -21.65 -16.91
CA PRO A 153 -11.38 -22.29 -16.83
C PRO A 153 -11.04 -22.49 -15.35
N ALA A 154 -10.95 -23.76 -14.95
CA ALA A 154 -10.45 -24.15 -13.65
C ALA A 154 -9.03 -23.62 -13.57
N ALA A 155 -8.80 -22.70 -12.63
CA ALA A 155 -7.46 -22.27 -12.30
C ALA A 155 -6.69 -23.50 -11.84
N THR A 156 -5.76 -23.95 -12.68
CA THR A 156 -4.64 -24.79 -12.28
C THR A 156 -4.03 -24.14 -11.05
N GLN A 157 -4.29 -24.67 -9.86
CA GLN A 157 -3.43 -24.37 -8.73
C GLN A 157 -2.04 -24.84 -9.16
N PRO A 158 -1.03 -23.96 -9.23
CA PRO A 158 0.32 -24.43 -9.44
C PRO A 158 0.62 -25.35 -8.26
N THR A 159 0.88 -26.61 -8.59
CA THR A 159 1.58 -27.55 -7.75
C THR A 159 2.70 -26.77 -7.07
N ARG A 160 2.69 -26.77 -5.73
CA ARG A 160 3.73 -26.20 -4.87
C ARG A 160 5.03 -26.97 -5.14
N GLY A 161 5.66 -26.66 -6.27
CA GLY A 161 6.93 -27.19 -6.69
C GLY A 161 8.00 -26.61 -5.79
N ALA A 162 8.75 -27.50 -5.15
CA ALA A 162 9.96 -27.26 -4.39
C ALA A 162 10.47 -25.81 -4.38
N GLY A 163 10.10 -25.08 -3.32
CA GLY A 163 10.72 -23.90 -2.72
C GLY A 163 11.76 -23.13 -3.55
N GLY A 164 11.30 -22.46 -4.60
CA GLY A 164 12.04 -21.34 -5.18
C GLY A 164 11.56 -20.05 -4.54
N ALA A 165 12.39 -19.37 -3.75
CA ALA A 165 12.01 -18.09 -3.18
C ALA A 165 11.61 -17.10 -4.30
N VAL A 166 10.44 -16.50 -4.16
CA VAL A 166 9.93 -15.49 -5.10
C VAL A 166 10.09 -14.11 -4.49
N ILE A 167 10.32 -13.11 -5.33
CA ILE A 167 10.36 -11.71 -4.89
C ILE A 167 9.08 -11.01 -5.31
N GLN A 168 8.38 -10.40 -4.36
CA GLN A 168 7.26 -9.51 -4.62
C GLN A 168 7.81 -8.09 -4.81
N LEU A 169 7.59 -7.54 -6.00
CA LEU A 169 8.10 -6.25 -6.44
C LEU A 169 7.08 -5.12 -6.22
N GLY A 170 5.81 -5.46 -6.04
CA GLY A 170 4.76 -4.49 -5.74
C GLY A 170 3.37 -5.08 -5.78
N ALA A 171 2.38 -4.25 -5.42
CA ALA A 171 0.96 -4.53 -5.58
C ALA A 171 0.32 -3.35 -6.33
N TYR A 172 -0.45 -3.65 -7.36
CA TYR A 172 -1.04 -2.68 -8.28
C TYR A 172 -2.57 -2.79 -8.30
N GLY A 173 -3.27 -1.69 -8.56
CA GLY A 173 -4.73 -1.68 -8.65
C GLY A 173 -5.29 -2.32 -9.93
N SER A 174 -4.45 -2.64 -10.91
CA SER A 174 -4.86 -3.25 -12.18
C SER A 174 -3.81 -4.21 -12.72
N GLN A 175 -4.25 -5.20 -13.50
CA GLN A 175 -3.36 -6.18 -14.13
C GLN A 175 -2.47 -5.54 -15.20
N SER A 176 -2.99 -4.56 -15.95
CA SER A 176 -2.21 -3.79 -16.94
C SER A 176 -1.10 -2.98 -16.26
N GLY A 177 -1.42 -2.27 -15.17
CA GLY A 177 -0.45 -1.48 -14.41
C GLY A 177 0.70 -2.33 -13.87
N ALA A 178 0.41 -3.56 -13.42
CA ALA A 178 1.45 -4.51 -12.99
C ALA A 178 2.39 -4.93 -14.13
N ARG A 179 1.84 -5.16 -15.34
CA ARG A 179 2.63 -5.52 -16.54
C ARG A 179 3.48 -4.35 -17.04
N ASP A 180 2.93 -3.14 -17.04
CA ASP A 180 3.66 -1.93 -17.44
C ASP A 180 4.80 -1.64 -16.46
N ALA A 181 4.55 -1.79 -15.16
CA ALA A 181 5.58 -1.65 -14.15
C ALA A 181 6.70 -2.68 -14.31
N TRP A 182 6.37 -3.94 -14.60
CA TRP A 182 7.37 -4.96 -14.95
C TRP A 182 8.22 -4.56 -16.16
N ALA A 183 7.59 -4.09 -17.24
CA ALA A 183 8.30 -3.67 -18.44
C ALA A 183 9.27 -2.50 -18.19
N ARG A 184 8.90 -1.58 -17.30
CA ARG A 184 9.79 -0.47 -16.88
C ARG A 184 10.93 -0.99 -16.02
N LEU A 185 10.63 -1.90 -15.09
CA LEU A 185 11.59 -2.45 -14.16
C LEU A 185 12.62 -3.35 -14.87
N SER A 186 12.19 -4.19 -15.81
CA SER A 186 13.08 -5.06 -16.59
C SER A 186 14.01 -4.29 -17.53
N LYS A 187 13.58 -3.13 -18.02
CA LYS A 187 14.44 -2.21 -18.80
C LYS A 187 15.50 -1.54 -17.94
N ARG A 188 15.15 -1.12 -16.73
CA ARG A 188 16.07 -0.45 -15.80
C ARG A 188 17.04 -1.42 -15.13
N PHE A 189 16.59 -2.64 -14.88
CA PHE A 189 17.34 -3.69 -14.19
C PHE A 189 17.46 -4.90 -15.10
N ALA A 190 18.52 -4.93 -15.91
CA ALA A 190 18.77 -5.99 -16.88
C ALA A 190 18.78 -7.40 -16.26
N TYR A 191 19.15 -7.50 -14.98
CA TYR A 191 19.15 -8.76 -14.23
C TYR A 191 17.75 -9.27 -13.85
N LEU A 192 16.68 -8.48 -14.04
CA LEU A 192 15.28 -8.91 -13.87
C LEU A 192 14.66 -9.41 -15.18
N ALA A 193 15.18 -9.00 -16.34
CA ALA A 193 14.69 -9.43 -17.64
C ALA A 193 14.65 -10.95 -17.86
N PRO A 194 15.62 -11.77 -17.37
CA PRO A 194 15.54 -13.21 -17.52
C PRO A 194 14.65 -13.91 -16.49
N LEU A 195 14.10 -13.19 -15.50
CA LEU A 195 13.26 -13.79 -14.47
C LEU A 195 11.82 -13.93 -14.96
N THR A 196 11.15 -15.01 -14.53
CA THR A 196 9.73 -15.21 -14.84
C THR A 196 8.87 -14.29 -13.98
N MET A 197 8.12 -13.41 -14.62
CA MET A 197 7.11 -12.57 -14.00
C MET A 197 5.81 -13.36 -13.77
N SER A 198 5.19 -13.21 -12.61
CA SER A 198 3.84 -13.68 -12.33
C SER A 198 3.02 -12.55 -11.70
N VAL A 199 1.80 -12.34 -12.20
CA VAL A 199 0.83 -11.39 -11.62
C VAL A 199 -0.30 -12.19 -10.99
N GLU A 200 -0.41 -12.15 -9.67
CA GLU A 200 -1.45 -12.89 -8.94
C GLU A 200 -2.49 -11.92 -8.36
N PRO A 201 -3.80 -12.12 -8.63
CA PRO A 201 -4.86 -11.36 -7.99
C PRO A 201 -4.96 -11.77 -6.51
N THR A 202 -5.04 -10.77 -5.64
CA THR A 202 -5.22 -10.93 -4.20
C THR A 202 -6.34 -10.00 -3.76
N GLN A 203 -7.21 -10.45 -2.87
CA GLN A 203 -8.16 -9.55 -2.21
C GLN A 203 -7.60 -9.13 -0.86
N VAL A 204 -7.51 -7.83 -0.64
CA VAL A 204 -7.09 -7.26 0.64
C VAL A 204 -8.11 -6.19 1.02
N GLY A 205 -8.80 -6.38 2.14
CA GLY A 205 -9.81 -5.43 2.64
C GLY A 205 -10.97 -5.18 1.67
N GLY A 206 -11.42 -6.19 0.92
CA GLY A 206 -12.53 -6.06 -0.04
C GLY A 206 -12.18 -5.45 -1.40
N SER A 207 -10.92 -5.04 -1.60
CA SER A 207 -10.42 -4.55 -2.90
C SER A 207 -9.54 -5.62 -3.59
N THR A 208 -9.67 -5.75 -4.92
CA THR A 208 -8.81 -6.65 -5.72
C THR A 208 -7.52 -5.91 -6.08
N LEU A 209 -6.39 -6.41 -5.59
CA LEU A 209 -5.05 -5.94 -5.93
C LEU A 209 -4.33 -7.01 -6.75
N TYR A 210 -3.40 -6.58 -7.58
CA TYR A 210 -2.58 -7.45 -8.43
C TYR A 210 -1.14 -7.41 -7.93
N ARG A 211 -0.68 -8.50 -7.33
CA ARG A 211 0.70 -8.63 -6.84
C ARG A 211 1.62 -9.00 -7.98
N LEU A 212 2.64 -8.18 -8.20
CA LEU A 212 3.71 -8.46 -9.14
C LEU A 212 4.81 -9.25 -8.41
N ARG A 213 5.07 -10.48 -8.87
CA ARG A 213 6.14 -11.32 -8.36
C ARG A 213 7.09 -11.75 -9.49
N ALA A 214 8.33 -12.04 -9.11
CA ALA A 214 9.32 -12.64 -10.00
C ALA A 214 9.99 -13.85 -9.33
N SER A 215 10.25 -14.90 -10.11
CA SER A 215 10.95 -16.09 -9.63
C SER A 215 12.46 -15.83 -9.52
N ALA A 216 12.99 -15.72 -8.30
CA ALA A 216 14.39 -15.39 -8.06
C ALA A 216 15.22 -16.57 -7.49
N GLY A 217 14.56 -17.64 -7.06
CA GLY A 217 15.21 -18.84 -6.52
C GLY A 217 16.13 -18.52 -5.34
N ALA A 218 17.28 -19.19 -5.24
CA ALA A 218 18.24 -18.97 -4.17
C ALA A 218 18.83 -17.54 -4.12
N GLN A 219 18.70 -16.75 -5.19
CA GLN A 219 19.21 -15.38 -5.27
C GLN A 219 18.18 -14.31 -4.86
N ALA A 220 17.01 -14.71 -4.34
CA ALA A 220 15.95 -13.80 -3.95
C ALA A 220 16.43 -12.70 -2.98
N ASN A 221 17.19 -13.05 -1.94
CA ASN A 221 17.67 -12.07 -0.95
C ASN A 221 18.65 -11.07 -1.57
N THR A 222 19.61 -11.55 -2.36
CA THR A 222 20.62 -10.72 -3.02
C THR A 222 20.00 -9.76 -4.04
N LEU A 223 19.07 -10.26 -4.85
CA LEU A 223 18.35 -9.45 -5.84
C LEU A 223 17.48 -8.40 -5.13
N CYS A 224 16.74 -8.81 -4.10
CA CYS A 224 15.88 -7.90 -3.35
C CYS A 224 16.65 -6.79 -2.63
N GLY A 225 17.84 -7.10 -2.08
CA GLY A 225 18.75 -6.11 -1.51
C GLY A 225 19.21 -5.08 -2.55
N LYS A 226 19.63 -5.53 -3.74
CA LYS A 226 20.04 -4.64 -4.84
C LYS A 226 18.92 -3.72 -5.30
N LEU A 227 17.69 -4.25 -5.43
CA LEU A 227 16.53 -3.43 -5.78
C LEU A 227 16.24 -2.36 -4.73
N LYS A 228 16.26 -2.71 -3.43
CA LYS A 228 16.02 -1.75 -2.35
C LYS A 228 17.05 -0.62 -2.35
N VAL A 229 18.33 -0.94 -2.56
CA VAL A 229 19.39 0.08 -2.65
C VAL A 229 19.20 0.99 -3.87
N ALA A 230 18.66 0.46 -4.97
CA ALA A 230 18.30 1.23 -6.15
C ALA A 230 16.98 2.02 -6.02
N GLY A 231 16.35 2.01 -4.84
CA GLY A 231 15.11 2.73 -4.55
C GLY A 231 13.82 2.01 -4.93
N GLU A 232 13.88 0.72 -5.29
CA GLU A 232 12.71 -0.08 -5.65
C GLU A 232 12.16 -0.88 -4.46
N SER A 233 10.85 -1.06 -4.44
CA SER A 233 10.19 -1.90 -3.45
C SER A 233 10.39 -3.37 -3.76
N CYS A 234 10.89 -4.13 -2.79
CA CYS A 234 11.01 -5.58 -2.93
C CYS A 234 10.82 -6.30 -1.59
N ILE A 235 10.10 -7.42 -1.60
CA ILE A 235 9.88 -8.31 -0.46
C ILE A 235 10.11 -9.75 -0.91
N VAL A 236 10.88 -10.52 -0.14
CA VAL A 236 11.07 -11.95 -0.40
C VAL A 236 9.89 -12.72 0.21
N VAL A 237 9.27 -13.59 -0.59
CA VAL A 237 8.14 -14.44 -0.20
C VAL A 237 8.54 -15.90 -0.52
N ASN A 238 8.35 -16.79 0.44
CA ASN A 238 8.63 -18.22 0.34
C ASN A 238 7.35 -19.02 0.55
#